data_AF-A0A1I1DJZ6-F1
#
_entry.id   AF-A0A1I1DJZ6-F1
#
_cell.length_a   1.000
_cell.length_b   1.000
_cell.length_c   1.000
_cell.angle_alpha   90.00
_cell.angle_beta   90.00
_cell.angle_gamma   90.00
#
_symmetry.space_group_name_H-M   'P 1'
#
loop_
_entity.id
_entity.type
_entity.pdbx_description
1 polymer ?
#
loop_
_entity_poly.entity_id
_entity_poly.type
_entity_poly.pdbx_seq_one_letter_code
_entity_poly.pdbx_strand_id
1 'polypeptide(L)'
;MSGFDNRKSFKTFWHRHGHQVIGLVVLAVVIIIGVIGYRETHPKAPSYNEILGIDDMHLSYKVDTKGFDGEMFIYSVYFKKDVTQSDTDELDRRISKLTEDYTEDNYYGYITLLEPDGKKAEIMLDLGNADDDRMIKEILEALDGMKGIKKVIINEEAEY
;
A
#
# COMPACT_ATOMS: atom_id res chain seq x y z
N MET A 1 -63.06 3.73 -1.77
CA MET A 1 -61.71 3.16 -1.57
C MET A 1 -61.68 1.78 -2.22
N SER A 2 -61.19 1.64 -3.46
CA SER A 2 -60.91 0.32 -4.04
C SER A 2 -59.41 0.09 -3.97
N GLY A 3 -58.97 -0.84 -3.13
CA GLY A 3 -57.58 -1.26 -3.06
C GLY A 3 -57.14 -1.80 -4.42
N PHE A 4 -56.12 -1.18 -5.00
CA PHE A 4 -55.44 -1.72 -6.18
C PHE A 4 -54.83 -3.06 -5.78
N ASP A 5 -55.43 -4.16 -6.25
CA ASP A 5 -55.04 -5.52 -5.88
C ASP A 5 -53.73 -5.90 -6.58
N ASN A 6 -52.61 -5.45 -6.00
CA ASN A 6 -51.24 -5.68 -6.48
C ASN A 6 -50.91 -7.17 -6.71
N ARG A 7 -51.66 -8.09 -6.10
CA ARG A 7 -51.44 -9.54 -6.24
C ARG A 7 -51.80 -10.07 -7.63
N LYS A 8 -52.82 -9.50 -8.30
CA LYS A 8 -53.18 -9.91 -9.67
C LYS A 8 -52.17 -9.42 -10.70
N SER A 9 -51.69 -8.19 -10.55
CA SER A 9 -50.64 -7.60 -11.39
C SER A 9 -49.34 -8.41 -11.35
N PHE A 10 -48.92 -8.82 -10.14
CA PHE A 10 -47.70 -9.60 -9.95
C PHE A 10 -47.80 -11.02 -10.53
N LYS A 11 -48.95 -11.68 -10.38
CA LYS A 11 -49.17 -13.04 -10.93
C LYS A 11 -49.16 -13.04 -12.46
N THR A 12 -49.77 -12.04 -13.09
CA THR A 12 -49.77 -11.89 -14.56
C THR A 12 -48.38 -11.53 -15.10
N PHE A 13 -47.63 -10.70 -14.36
CA PHE A 13 -46.23 -10.39 -14.69
C PHE A 13 -45.34 -11.64 -14.66
N TRP A 14 -45.42 -12.44 -13.60
CA TRP A 14 -44.66 -13.70 -13.49
C TRP A 14 -45.07 -14.74 -14.54
N HIS A 15 -46.36 -14.79 -14.91
CA HIS A 15 -46.81 -15.70 -15.96
C HIS A 15 -46.27 -15.32 -17.35
N ARG A 16 -46.10 -14.01 -17.63
CA ARG A 16 -45.66 -13.51 -18.94
C ARG A 16 -44.14 -13.37 -19.05
N HIS A 17 -43.47 -13.01 -17.97
CA HIS A 17 -42.04 -12.67 -17.94
C HIS A 17 -41.22 -13.59 -17.04
N GLY A 18 -41.84 -14.55 -16.34
CA GLY A 18 -41.13 -15.45 -15.40
C GLY A 18 -39.98 -16.22 -16.05
N HIS A 19 -40.15 -16.72 -17.28
CA HIS A 19 -39.07 -17.37 -18.03
C HIS A 19 -37.92 -16.42 -18.40
N GLN A 20 -38.22 -15.14 -18.69
CA GLN A 20 -37.19 -14.14 -18.98
C GLN A 20 -36.42 -13.75 -17.71
N VAL A 21 -37.12 -13.62 -16.58
CA VAL A 21 -36.51 -13.35 -15.26
C VAL A 21 -35.63 -14.52 -14.83
N ILE A 22 -36.10 -15.76 -14.97
CA ILE A 22 -35.30 -16.96 -14.68
C ILE A 22 -34.08 -17.02 -15.58
N GLY A 23 -34.22 -16.75 -16.88
CA GLY A 23 -33.11 -16.70 -17.82
C GLY A 23 -32.04 -15.66 -17.44
N LEU A 24 -32.47 -14.47 -17.02
CA LEU A 24 -31.57 -13.41 -16.53
C LEU A 24 -30.83 -13.83 -15.25
N VAL A 25 -31.53 -14.48 -14.30
CA VAL A 25 -30.91 -14.96 -13.06
C VAL A 25 -29.88 -16.05 -13.35
N VAL A 26 -30.19 -17.01 -14.23
CA VAL A 26 -29.24 -18.07 -14.62
C VAL A 26 -28.03 -17.47 -15.32
N LEU A 27 -28.23 -16.53 -16.25
CA LEU A 27 -27.12 -15.83 -16.92
C LEU A 27 -26.24 -15.08 -15.92
N ALA A 28 -26.84 -14.37 -14.95
CA ALA A 28 -26.09 -13.67 -13.91
C ALA A 28 -25.25 -14.63 -13.07
N VAL A 29 -25.79 -15.79 -12.70
CA VAL A 29 -25.04 -16.83 -11.96
C VAL A 29 -23.87 -17.36 -12.79
N VAL A 30 -24.08 -17.65 -14.07
CA VAL A 30 -23.00 -18.12 -14.97
C VAL A 30 -21.90 -17.07 -15.10
N ILE A 31 -22.26 -15.79 -15.25
CA ILE A 31 -21.29 -14.69 -15.30
C ILE A 31 -20.52 -14.59 -13.98
N ILE A 32 -21.20 -14.67 -12.83
CA ILE A 32 -20.54 -14.61 -11.52
C ILE A 32 -19.54 -15.77 -11.36
N ILE A 33 -19.94 -17.00 -11.68
CA ILE A 33 -19.07 -18.17 -11.63
C ILE A 33 -17.88 -18.00 -12.58
N GLY A 34 -18.12 -17.51 -13.79
CA GLY A 34 -17.06 -17.22 -14.77
C GLY A 34 -16.07 -16.16 -14.27
N VAL A 35 -16.56 -15.09 -13.64
CA VAL A 35 -15.71 -14.04 -13.05
C VAL A 35 -14.91 -14.55 -11.86
N ILE A 36 -15.50 -15.37 -10.99
CA ILE A 36 -14.80 -15.99 -9.86
C ILE A 36 -13.72 -16.94 -10.37
N GLY A 37 -14.05 -17.87 -11.27
CA GLY A 37 -13.08 -18.80 -11.85
C GLY A 37 -11.97 -18.10 -12.63
N TYR A 38 -12.29 -17.00 -13.34
CA TYR A 38 -11.28 -16.18 -14.00
C TYR A 38 -10.31 -15.53 -13.00
N ARG A 39 -10.81 -15.00 -11.87
CA ARG A 39 -9.98 -14.43 -10.81
C ARG A 39 -9.09 -15.46 -10.10
N GLU A 40 -9.60 -16.67 -9.86
CA GLU A 40 -8.83 -17.75 -9.25
C GLU A 40 -7.71 -18.25 -10.17
N THR A 41 -7.95 -18.27 -11.49
CA THR A 41 -6.96 -18.71 -12.48
C THR A 41 -6.00 -17.61 -12.93
N HIS A 42 -6.32 -16.35 -12.64
CA HIS A 42 -5.49 -15.18 -12.93
C HIS A 42 -5.29 -14.35 -11.65
N PRO A 43 -4.56 -14.89 -10.66
CA PRO A 43 -4.24 -14.13 -9.47
C PRO A 43 -3.49 -12.87 -9.89
N LYS A 44 -3.85 -11.73 -9.29
CA LYS A 44 -3.08 -10.50 -9.48
C LYS A 44 -1.67 -10.73 -8.95
N ALA A 45 -0.67 -10.22 -9.66
CA ALA A 45 0.67 -10.14 -9.09
C ALA A 45 0.60 -9.35 -7.77
N PRO A 46 1.31 -9.79 -6.72
CA PRO A 46 1.37 -9.05 -5.48
C PRO A 46 1.97 -7.67 -5.75
N SER A 47 1.46 -6.67 -5.05
CA SER A 47 2.05 -5.34 -5.01
C SER A 47 3.43 -5.37 -4.34
N TYR A 48 4.24 -4.35 -4.56
CA TYR A 48 5.54 -4.24 -3.90
C TYR A 48 5.40 -4.15 -2.37
N ASN A 49 4.34 -3.50 -1.86
CA ASN A 49 4.05 -3.48 -0.43
C ASN A 49 3.77 -4.89 0.12
N GLU A 50 2.98 -5.69 -0.60
CA GLU A 50 2.70 -7.09 -0.22
C GLU A 50 3.98 -7.93 -0.21
N ILE A 51 4.84 -7.76 -1.22
CA ILE A 51 6.14 -8.46 -1.31
C ILE A 51 7.04 -8.13 -0.11
N LEU A 52 7.08 -6.85 0.28
CA LEU A 52 7.89 -6.40 1.43
C LEU A 52 7.21 -6.62 2.80
N GLY A 53 5.95 -7.06 2.83
CA GLY A 53 5.17 -7.19 4.06
C GLY A 53 4.82 -5.85 4.72
N ILE A 54 4.82 -4.75 3.96
CA ILE A 54 4.51 -3.39 4.46
C ILE A 54 3.02 -3.24 4.82
N ASP A 55 2.15 -3.93 4.09
CA ASP A 55 0.69 -3.87 4.31
C ASP A 55 0.29 -4.38 5.71
N ASP A 56 1.15 -5.15 6.37
CA ASP A 56 0.95 -5.70 7.72
C ASP A 56 1.51 -4.80 8.85
N MET A 57 2.23 -3.72 8.54
CA MET A 57 2.98 -2.93 9.53
C MET A 57 2.13 -1.97 10.39
N HIS A 58 0.84 -1.80 10.08
CA HIS A 58 -0.11 -0.96 10.84
C HIS A 58 0.39 0.46 11.21
N LEU A 59 1.15 1.11 10.31
CA LEU A 59 1.77 2.42 10.55
C LEU A 59 0.74 3.57 10.63
N SER A 60 1.10 4.63 11.35
CA SER A 60 0.28 5.85 11.51
C SER A 60 0.17 6.72 10.25
N TYR A 61 0.90 6.37 9.20
CA TYR A 61 0.91 7.02 7.89
C TYR A 61 0.86 5.98 6.76
N LYS A 62 0.57 6.45 5.54
CA LYS A 62 0.48 5.55 4.36
C LYS A 62 1.85 5.30 3.76
N VAL A 63 2.09 4.08 3.30
CA VAL A 63 3.30 3.70 2.55
C VAL A 63 2.90 3.18 1.17
N ASP A 64 3.69 3.54 0.16
CA ASP A 64 3.47 3.13 -1.24
C ASP A 64 4.84 2.92 -1.89
N THR A 65 5.14 1.69 -2.30
CA THR A 65 6.39 1.34 -2.99
C THR A 65 6.17 1.32 -4.50
N LYS A 66 6.97 2.07 -5.26
CA LYS A 66 6.85 2.17 -6.73
C LYS A 66 7.69 1.17 -7.49
N GLY A 67 8.76 0.66 -6.90
CA GLY A 67 9.61 -0.33 -7.52
C GLY A 67 10.83 -0.66 -6.66
N PHE A 68 11.70 -1.52 -7.20
CA PHE A 68 12.97 -1.90 -6.61
C PHE A 68 14.10 -1.36 -7.49
N ASP A 69 15.03 -0.62 -6.89
CA ASP A 69 16.23 -0.10 -7.55
C ASP A 69 17.48 -0.85 -7.05
N GLY A 70 17.48 -2.17 -7.29
CA GLY A 70 18.54 -3.07 -6.80
C GLY A 70 18.67 -3.05 -5.27
N GLU A 71 19.80 -2.55 -4.80
CA GLU A 71 20.16 -2.46 -3.37
C GLU A 71 19.81 -1.10 -2.75
N MET A 72 19.37 -0.13 -3.57
CA MET A 72 19.09 1.24 -3.14
C MET A 72 17.59 1.47 -2.94
N PHE A 73 17.26 2.10 -1.82
CA PHE A 73 15.90 2.46 -1.42
C PHE A 73 15.84 3.93 -1.01
N ILE A 74 15.08 4.73 -1.76
CA ILE A 74 14.82 6.14 -1.47
C ILE A 74 13.43 6.28 -0.86
N TYR A 75 13.36 6.78 0.37
CA TYR A 75 12.12 7.04 1.09
C TYR A 75 11.79 8.53 0.97
N SER A 76 10.85 8.86 0.09
CA SER A 76 10.26 10.19 0.00
C SER A 76 9.24 10.38 1.12
N VAL A 77 9.65 11.04 2.20
CA VAL A 77 8.84 11.32 3.39
C VAL A 77 8.09 12.65 3.20
N TYR A 78 6.78 12.56 2.97
CA TYR A 78 5.95 13.73 2.76
C TYR A 78 5.29 14.21 4.05
N PHE A 79 5.48 15.49 4.34
CA PHE A 79 4.89 16.18 5.48
C PHE A 79 3.60 16.91 5.11
N LYS A 80 2.73 17.13 6.11
CA LYS A 80 1.49 17.92 5.96
C LYS A 80 1.78 19.41 5.72
N LYS A 81 2.89 19.90 6.26
CA LYS A 81 3.42 21.27 6.15
C LYS A 81 4.82 21.20 5.50
N ASP A 82 5.40 22.36 5.21
CA ASP A 82 6.79 22.43 4.77
C ASP A 82 7.71 21.89 5.88
N VAL A 83 8.77 21.20 5.45
CA VAL A 83 9.75 20.56 6.34
C VAL A 83 10.50 21.66 7.07
N THR A 84 10.55 21.54 8.40
CA THR A 84 11.33 22.43 9.26
C THR A 84 12.59 21.75 9.75
N GLN A 85 13.56 22.52 10.24
CA GLN A 85 14.78 21.95 10.83
C GLN A 85 14.46 20.97 11.97
N SER A 86 13.44 21.24 12.78
CA SER A 86 13.03 20.31 13.83
C SER A 86 12.52 18.98 13.29
N ASP A 87 11.91 18.98 12.10
CA ASP A 87 11.45 17.75 11.47
C ASP A 87 12.66 16.96 10.93
N THR A 88 13.65 17.62 10.31
CA THR A 88 14.90 16.96 9.86
C THR A 88 15.75 16.45 11.02
N ASP A 89 15.87 17.20 12.11
CA ASP A 89 16.63 16.77 13.30
C ASP A 89 15.98 15.53 13.95
N GLU A 90 14.64 15.46 13.96
CA GLU A 90 13.95 14.28 14.48
C GLU A 90 14.07 13.08 13.54
N LEU A 91 14.02 13.28 12.21
CA LEU A 91 14.31 12.24 11.23
C LEU A 91 15.71 11.67 11.43
N ASP A 92 16.72 12.54 11.43
CA ASP A 92 18.14 12.18 11.59
C ASP A 92 18.38 11.42 12.90
N ARG A 93 17.79 11.89 14.01
CA ARG A 93 17.88 11.21 15.30
C ARG A 93 17.24 9.80 15.27
N ARG A 94 16.11 9.64 14.58
CA ARG A 94 15.40 8.34 14.49
C ARG A 94 16.18 7.34 13.65
N ILE A 95 16.71 7.75 12.50
CA ILE A 95 17.51 6.87 11.64
C ILE A 95 18.89 6.56 12.24
N SER A 96 19.56 7.53 12.88
CA SER A 96 20.86 7.32 13.53
C SER A 96 20.78 6.28 14.64
N LYS A 97 19.63 6.16 15.30
CA LYS A 97 19.40 5.15 16.34
C LYS A 97 19.35 3.72 15.78
N LEU A 98 18.94 3.54 14.52
CA LEU A 98 18.96 2.23 13.88
C LEU A 98 20.38 1.70 13.69
N THR A 99 21.33 2.61 13.50
CA THR A 99 22.72 2.28 13.18
C THR A 99 23.67 2.38 14.38
N GLU A 100 23.17 2.69 15.58
CA GLU A 100 24.00 2.99 16.76
C GLU A 100 24.86 1.79 17.20
N ASP A 101 24.32 0.58 17.08
CA ASP A 101 24.96 -0.68 17.48
C ASP A 101 25.51 -1.49 16.29
N TYR A 102 25.76 -0.83 15.15
CA TYR A 102 26.34 -1.50 13.99
C TYR A 102 27.79 -1.93 14.24
N THR A 103 28.04 -3.18 13.90
CA THR A 103 29.31 -3.90 13.89
C THR A 103 29.46 -4.56 12.53
N GLU A 104 30.61 -5.18 12.28
CA GLU A 104 30.85 -5.91 11.03
C GLU A 104 29.85 -7.08 10.82
N ASP A 105 29.35 -7.68 11.90
CA ASP A 105 28.47 -8.86 11.86
C ASP A 105 26.96 -8.52 11.73
N ASN A 106 26.58 -7.26 11.91
CA ASN A 106 25.18 -6.80 11.89
C ASN A 106 25.01 -5.48 11.12
N TYR A 107 25.84 -5.27 10.10
CA TYR A 107 25.69 -4.16 9.18
C TYR A 107 24.59 -4.46 8.15
N TYR A 108 23.56 -3.60 8.12
CA TYR A 108 22.37 -3.77 7.28
C TYR A 108 22.21 -2.66 6.24
N GLY A 109 23.32 -2.03 5.87
CA GLY A 109 23.35 -0.96 4.88
C GLY A 109 23.64 0.44 5.45
N TYR A 110 23.90 1.36 4.53
CA TYR A 110 24.18 2.77 4.83
C TYR A 110 22.89 3.57 4.73
N ILE A 111 22.59 4.36 5.78
CA ILE A 111 21.41 5.20 5.85
C ILE A 111 21.85 6.66 5.91
N THR A 112 21.24 7.52 5.10
CA THR A 112 21.51 8.97 5.13
C THR A 112 20.25 9.78 4.86
N LEU A 113 20.17 10.96 5.46
CA LEU A 113 19.13 11.96 5.20
C LEU A 113 19.63 12.93 4.13
N LEU A 114 18.87 13.07 3.05
CA LEU A 114 19.15 14.02 1.97
C LEU A 114 18.53 15.39 2.29
N GLU A 115 19.00 16.42 1.56
CA GLU A 115 18.49 17.78 1.74
C GLU A 115 16.97 17.83 1.49
N PRO A 116 16.18 18.45 2.39
CA PRO A 116 14.74 18.53 2.22
C PRO A 116 14.37 19.49 1.09
N ASP A 117 13.31 19.15 0.36
CA ASP A 117 12.69 19.99 -0.67
C ASP A 117 11.22 20.27 -0.34
N GLY A 118 10.94 21.49 0.11
CA GLY A 118 9.59 21.96 0.42
C GLY A 118 8.89 21.10 1.49
N LYS A 119 8.00 20.19 1.05
CA LYS A 119 7.23 19.29 1.93
C LYS A 119 7.77 17.86 1.98
N LYS A 120 8.90 17.62 1.32
CA LYS A 120 9.53 16.31 1.18
C LYS A 120 10.88 16.32 1.88
N ALA A 121 11.14 15.30 2.67
CA ALA A 121 12.50 14.93 3.09
C ALA A 121 12.78 13.54 2.53
N GLU A 122 14.02 13.24 2.20
CA GLU A 122 14.39 11.96 1.59
C GLU A 122 15.40 11.23 2.46
N ILE A 123 15.14 9.96 2.73
CA ILE A 123 16.10 9.05 3.36
C ILE A 123 16.57 8.11 2.28
N MET A 124 17.88 7.92 2.15
CA MET A 124 18.47 6.89 1.29
C MET A 124 18.97 5.76 2.18
N LEU A 125 18.56 4.54 1.82
CA LEU A 125 19.15 3.30 2.31
C LEU A 125 19.87 2.64 1.14
N ASP A 126 21.15 2.37 1.32
CA ASP A 126 21.93 1.52 0.43
C ASP A 126 22.27 0.24 1.19
N LEU A 127 21.62 -0.87 0.81
CA LEU A 127 21.88 -2.17 1.44
C LEU A 127 23.31 -2.67 1.14
N GLY A 128 23.90 -2.24 0.02
CA GLY A 128 25.13 -2.83 -0.50
C GLY A 128 25.06 -4.36 -0.50
N ASN A 129 26.08 -5.00 0.08
CA ASN A 129 26.13 -6.47 0.22
C ASN A 129 25.39 -7.01 1.46
N ALA A 130 24.45 -6.25 2.06
CA ALA A 130 23.68 -6.78 3.19
C ALA A 130 22.79 -7.94 2.71
N ASP A 131 22.95 -9.10 3.33
CA ASP A 131 22.15 -10.30 3.04
C ASP A 131 20.72 -10.25 3.62
N ASP A 132 20.36 -9.15 4.28
CA ASP A 132 19.14 -9.01 5.07
C ASP A 132 18.42 -7.68 4.75
N ASP A 133 17.13 -7.79 4.44
CA ASP A 133 16.28 -6.69 3.99
C ASP A 133 15.45 -6.05 5.12
N ARG A 134 15.63 -6.48 6.38
CA ARG A 134 14.89 -5.96 7.55
C ARG A 134 14.96 -4.46 7.69
N MET A 135 16.10 -3.84 7.32
CA MET A 135 16.30 -2.40 7.41
C MET A 135 15.28 -1.60 6.61
N ILE A 136 14.73 -2.18 5.54
CA ILE A 136 13.67 -1.54 4.75
C ILE A 136 12.44 -1.22 5.62
N LYS A 137 12.07 -2.17 6.48
CA LYS A 137 10.93 -2.03 7.39
C LYS A 137 11.30 -1.25 8.64
N GLU A 138 12.48 -1.47 9.20
CA GLU A 138 12.91 -0.80 10.44
C GLU A 138 12.97 0.73 10.28
N ILE A 139 13.33 1.24 9.10
CA ILE A 139 13.22 2.68 8.80
C ILE A 139 11.77 3.14 8.92
N LEU A 140 10.81 2.43 8.32
CA LEU A 140 9.39 2.81 8.40
C LEU A 140 8.88 2.76 9.85
N GLU A 141 9.24 1.73 10.61
CA GLU A 141 8.86 1.64 12.03
C GLU A 141 9.49 2.77 12.86
N ALA A 142 10.75 3.12 12.59
CA ALA A 142 11.44 4.21 13.28
C ALA A 142 10.77 5.56 13.05
N LEU A 143 10.15 5.76 11.89
CA LEU A 143 9.38 6.97 11.57
C LEU A 143 7.97 6.95 12.17
N ASP A 144 7.47 5.81 12.62
CA ASP A 144 6.12 5.70 13.15
C ASP A 144 5.92 6.58 14.40
N GLY A 145 4.73 7.17 14.50
CA GLY A 145 4.37 8.11 15.55
C GLY A 145 5.04 9.50 15.44
N MET A 146 5.93 9.74 14.45
CA MET A 146 6.43 11.09 14.19
C MET A 146 5.31 12.01 13.73
N LYS A 147 5.22 13.20 14.31
CA LYS A 147 4.13 14.14 14.01
C LYS A 147 4.32 14.75 12.63
N GLY A 148 3.23 14.84 11.88
CA GLY A 148 3.18 15.62 10.64
C GLY A 148 3.51 14.85 9.37
N ILE A 149 4.01 13.61 9.46
CA ILE A 149 4.11 12.70 8.31
C ILE A 149 2.70 12.44 7.75
N LYS A 150 2.56 12.53 6.44
CA LYS A 150 1.34 12.24 5.69
C LYS A 150 1.42 10.89 5.00
N LYS A 151 2.54 10.64 4.32
CA LYS A 151 2.82 9.40 3.58
C LYS A 151 4.33 9.28 3.37
N VAL A 152 4.77 8.05 3.12
CA VAL A 152 6.12 7.75 2.62
C VAL A 152 5.96 7.03 1.28
N ILE A 153 6.74 7.41 0.28
CA ILE A 153 6.83 6.69 -0.99
C ILE A 153 8.23 6.12 -1.12
N ILE A 154 8.34 4.82 -1.35
CA ILE A 154 9.62 4.15 -1.58
C ILE A 154 9.88 4.12 -3.09
N ASN A 155 11.08 4.59 -3.48
CA ASN A 155 11.57 4.67 -4.85
C ASN A 155 10.62 5.43 -5.77
N GLU A 156 10.16 6.61 -5.34
CA GLU A 156 9.18 7.42 -6.09
C GLU A 156 9.59 7.68 -7.55
N GLU A 157 10.89 7.79 -7.81
CA GLU A 157 11.47 8.04 -9.14
C GLU A 157 11.88 6.77 -9.89
N ALA A 158 11.60 5.57 -9.38
CA ALA A 158 11.89 4.34 -10.12
C ALA A 158 11.11 4.34 -11.45
N GLU A 159 11.85 4.45 -12.55
CA GLU A 159 11.30 4.27 -13.89
C GLU A 159 11.00 2.78 -14.11
N TYR A 160 9.77 2.48 -14.53
CA TYR A 160 9.26 1.13 -14.80
C TYR A 160 9.86 0.50 -16.06
#